data_AF-A0A9W8J0H0-F1
#
_entry.id   AF-A0A9W8J0H0-F1
#
_cell.length_a   1.000
_cell.length_b   1.000
_cell.length_c   1.000
_cell.angle_alpha   90.00
_cell.angle_beta   90.00
_cell.angle_gamma   90.00
#
_symmetry.space_group_name_H-M   'P 1'
#
loop_
_entity.id
_entity.type
_entity.pdbx_description
1 polymer ?
#
loop_
_entity_poly.entity_id
_entity_poly.type
_entity_poly.pdbx_seq_one_letter_code
_entity_poly.pdbx_strand_id
1 'polypeptide(L)'
;MLISLTDSFFVVFISLCSVSLQVAAQAIPGFSGFNYTYYGQPDFPAASEAFNLRYTYVPRLVAYPTTIEHVSQIVRAAYENKVNVVARSGGHSYVAAGLGGKNSSYVIDTQNFRSITYDPTSQTAIIGVGARLGDIIKALNQNGRALPHGTCAYVGWGGHIAFGGYGFTTRLWGLAVDSVIGVDAVLANGTVARASKDVNADLFWSLDSGVPFPCPSFHPSSLSFTAGF
;
A
#
# COMPACT_ATOMS: atom_id res chain seq x y z
N MET A 1 -25.18 -72.60 -11.99
CA MET A 1 -25.88 -71.95 -10.87
C MET A 1 -24.82 -71.21 -10.05
N LEU A 2 -24.88 -69.86 -10.05
CA LEU A 2 -24.12 -68.86 -9.26
C LEU A 2 -22.59 -68.76 -9.56
N ILE A 3 -22.02 -67.68 -10.13
CA ILE A 3 -21.81 -66.27 -9.63
C ILE A 3 -20.84 -66.28 -8.42
N SER A 4 -19.73 -65.54 -8.27
CA SER A 4 -19.18 -64.28 -8.82
C SER A 4 -17.66 -64.17 -8.56
N LEU A 5 -17.04 -63.31 -9.38
CA LEU A 5 -15.75 -62.60 -9.35
C LEU A 5 -15.10 -62.34 -7.96
N THR A 6 -13.75 -62.40 -7.94
CA THR A 6 -12.92 -61.64 -6.99
C THR A 6 -11.82 -60.86 -7.74
N ASP A 7 -12.04 -59.55 -7.71
CA ASP A 7 -11.28 -58.35 -8.02
C ASP A 7 -9.78 -58.38 -8.34
N SER A 8 -9.47 -57.65 -9.42
CA SER A 8 -8.17 -57.11 -9.79
C SER A 8 -7.65 -56.11 -8.75
N PHE A 9 -6.41 -56.31 -8.29
CA PHE A 9 -5.68 -55.33 -7.49
C PHE A 9 -5.34 -54.09 -8.32
N PHE A 10 -5.88 -52.93 -7.95
CA PHE A 10 -5.45 -51.62 -8.44
C PHE A 10 -4.54 -50.99 -7.39
N VAL A 11 -3.23 -50.95 -7.65
CA VAL A 11 -2.27 -50.22 -6.80
C VAL A 11 -2.29 -48.75 -7.22
N VAL A 12 -2.96 -47.91 -6.43
CA VAL A 12 -2.89 -46.45 -6.59
C VAL A 12 -1.62 -45.96 -5.91
N PHE A 13 -0.59 -45.65 -6.69
CA PHE A 13 0.53 -44.83 -6.24
C PHE A 13 0.06 -43.39 -6.07
N ILE A 14 -0.39 -43.02 -4.87
CA ILE A 14 -0.56 -41.61 -4.52
C ILE A 14 0.83 -41.06 -4.19
N SER A 15 1.50 -40.52 -5.21
CA SER A 15 2.62 -39.61 -5.02
C SER A 15 2.09 -38.33 -4.38
N LEU A 16 2.10 -38.25 -3.05
CA LEU A 16 1.95 -36.99 -2.33
C LEU A 16 3.30 -36.26 -2.30
N CYS A 17 3.87 -36.02 -3.48
CA CYS A 17 4.85 -34.96 -3.67
C CYS A 17 4.08 -33.68 -3.95
N SER A 18 3.76 -32.95 -2.88
CA SER A 18 3.57 -31.50 -2.82
C SER A 18 3.14 -31.19 -1.40
N VAL A 19 4.07 -30.70 -0.57
CA VAL A 19 3.67 -29.79 0.52
C VAL A 19 3.20 -28.53 -0.19
N SER A 20 1.97 -28.59 -0.72
CA SER A 20 1.26 -27.43 -1.20
C SER A 20 1.16 -26.53 0.02
N LEU A 21 1.78 -25.34 -0.05
CA LEU A 21 1.50 -24.26 0.87
C LEU A 21 -0.02 -24.06 0.85
N GLN A 22 -0.69 -24.69 1.81
CA GLN A 22 -2.08 -24.49 2.09
C GLN A 22 -2.17 -23.17 2.85
N VAL A 23 -1.78 -22.08 2.18
CA VAL A 23 -2.32 -20.76 2.49
C VAL A 23 -3.76 -20.88 2.02
N ALA A 24 -4.58 -21.45 2.92
CA ALA A 24 -5.98 -21.69 2.68
C ALA A 24 -6.58 -20.44 2.05
N ALA A 25 -7.32 -20.64 0.96
CA ALA A 25 -8.33 -19.73 0.45
C ALA A 25 -9.40 -19.55 1.55
N GLN A 26 -9.02 -18.88 2.62
CA GLN A 26 -9.87 -18.57 3.74
C GLN A 26 -10.38 -17.17 3.45
N ALA A 27 -11.70 -17.02 3.29
CA ALA A 27 -12.35 -15.73 3.31
C ALA A 27 -11.75 -14.93 4.47
N ILE A 28 -11.04 -13.84 4.15
CA ILE A 28 -10.34 -13.04 5.14
C ILE A 28 -11.38 -12.04 5.66
N PRO A 29 -11.97 -12.24 6.86
CA PRO A 29 -13.11 -11.45 7.28
C PRO A 29 -12.65 -10.29 8.19
N GLY A 30 -13.40 -9.19 8.12
CA GLY A 30 -13.24 -8.03 9.00
C GLY A 30 -13.56 -6.68 8.34
N PHE A 31 -13.75 -6.66 7.02
CA PHE A 31 -14.04 -5.44 6.25
C PHE A 31 -14.91 -5.73 5.03
N SER A 32 -15.68 -4.75 4.58
CA SER A 32 -16.58 -4.86 3.43
C SER A 32 -16.74 -3.51 2.70
N GLY A 33 -17.33 -3.52 1.51
CA GLY A 33 -17.65 -2.30 0.75
C GLY A 33 -16.59 -1.87 -0.30
N PHE A 34 -15.58 -2.70 -0.55
CA PHE A 34 -14.55 -2.44 -1.56
C PHE A 34 -13.98 -3.73 -2.14
N ASN A 35 -13.33 -3.61 -3.30
CA ASN A 35 -12.75 -4.75 -4.01
C ASN A 35 -11.43 -5.19 -3.37
N TYR A 36 -11.17 -6.49 -3.37
CA TYR A 36 -9.88 -7.06 -3.01
C TYR A 36 -9.66 -8.37 -3.77
N THR A 37 -8.40 -8.76 -3.94
CA THR A 37 -8.00 -10.04 -4.53
C THR A 37 -7.05 -10.78 -3.60
N TYR A 38 -6.99 -12.10 -3.73
CA TYR A 38 -6.19 -12.99 -2.90
C TYR A 38 -5.70 -14.19 -3.71
N TYR A 39 -4.75 -14.93 -3.13
CA TYR A 39 -4.13 -16.07 -3.82
C TYR A 39 -5.18 -17.07 -4.34
N GLY A 40 -5.07 -17.42 -5.62
CA GLY A 40 -6.01 -18.29 -6.33
C GLY A 40 -7.05 -17.56 -7.18
N GLN A 41 -7.20 -16.24 -7.03
CA GLN A 41 -8.03 -15.44 -7.93
C GLN A 41 -7.28 -15.09 -9.24
N PRO A 42 -7.97 -14.99 -10.39
CA PRO A 42 -7.32 -14.75 -11.69
C PRO A 42 -6.54 -13.44 -11.80
N ASP A 43 -6.95 -12.41 -11.07
CA ASP A 43 -6.35 -11.07 -11.06
C ASP A 43 -5.19 -10.93 -10.06
N PHE A 44 -5.03 -11.87 -9.14
CA PHE A 44 -4.02 -11.83 -8.08
C PHE A 44 -2.56 -11.80 -8.58
N PRO A 45 -2.16 -12.56 -9.63
CA PRO A 45 -0.79 -12.50 -10.13
C PRO A 45 -0.37 -11.10 -10.55
N ALA A 46 -1.24 -10.37 -11.27
CA ALA A 46 -0.99 -8.99 -11.66
C ALA A 46 -0.98 -8.05 -10.45
N ALA A 47 -1.91 -8.23 -9.50
CA ALA A 47 -1.99 -7.43 -8.28
C ALA A 47 -0.74 -7.57 -7.37
N SER A 48 -0.10 -8.74 -7.39
CA SER A 48 1.06 -9.06 -6.57
C SER A 48 2.41 -8.91 -7.30
N GLU A 49 2.41 -8.44 -8.55
CA GLU A 49 3.64 -8.23 -9.30
C GLU A 49 4.47 -7.07 -8.72
N ALA A 50 5.77 -7.30 -8.54
CA ALA A 50 6.71 -6.30 -8.08
C ALA A 50 7.34 -5.54 -9.25
N PHE A 51 7.66 -4.26 -9.06
CA PHE A 51 8.46 -3.52 -10.04
C PHE A 51 9.84 -4.14 -10.25
N ASN A 52 10.51 -4.54 -9.16
CA ASN A 52 11.76 -5.26 -9.23
C ASN A 52 11.50 -6.77 -9.22
N LEU A 53 11.59 -7.40 -10.40
CA LEU A 53 11.34 -8.83 -10.60
C LEU A 53 12.31 -9.76 -9.87
N ARG A 54 13.37 -9.23 -9.23
CA ARG A 54 14.21 -9.98 -8.29
C ARG A 54 13.42 -10.44 -7.04
N TYR A 55 12.40 -9.68 -6.65
CA TYR A 55 11.62 -9.93 -5.44
C TYR A 55 10.23 -10.42 -5.81
N THR A 56 9.86 -11.58 -5.30
CA THR A 56 8.51 -12.14 -5.40
C THR A 56 7.99 -12.40 -4.00
N TYR A 57 6.91 -11.72 -3.65
CA TYR A 57 6.20 -11.94 -2.39
C TYR A 57 4.77 -12.33 -2.68
N VAL A 58 4.20 -13.15 -1.81
CA VAL A 58 2.80 -13.57 -1.89
C VAL A 58 2.04 -12.90 -0.74
N PRO A 59 1.40 -11.73 -0.96
CA PRO A 59 0.50 -11.14 0.01
C PRO A 59 -0.63 -12.09 0.40
N ARG A 60 -1.21 -11.88 1.57
CA ARG A 60 -2.43 -12.60 1.94
C ARG A 60 -3.64 -12.06 1.17
N LEU A 61 -3.64 -10.75 0.90
CA LEU A 61 -4.58 -10.07 0.01
C LEU A 61 -3.99 -8.76 -0.52
N VAL A 62 -4.58 -8.29 -1.61
CA VAL A 62 -4.43 -6.91 -2.12
C VAL A 62 -5.81 -6.27 -2.16
N ALA A 63 -6.02 -5.24 -1.34
CA ALA A 63 -7.28 -4.50 -1.24
C ALA A 63 -7.21 -3.18 -2.01
N TYR A 64 -8.34 -2.77 -2.57
CA TYR A 64 -8.50 -1.56 -3.37
C TYR A 64 -9.53 -0.61 -2.75
N PRO A 65 -9.25 -0.02 -1.58
CA PRO A 65 -10.17 0.91 -0.94
C PRO A 65 -10.42 2.15 -1.80
N THR A 66 -11.58 2.76 -1.60
CA THR A 66 -12.03 3.99 -2.28
C THR A 66 -12.28 5.16 -1.32
N THR A 67 -12.31 4.89 -0.01
CA THR A 67 -12.48 5.90 1.05
C THR A 67 -11.51 5.63 2.20
N ILE A 68 -11.26 6.65 3.02
CA ILE A 68 -10.37 6.53 4.18
C ILE A 68 -10.94 5.58 5.25
N GLU A 69 -12.26 5.46 5.32
CA GLU A 69 -12.94 4.50 6.21
C GLU A 69 -12.66 3.06 5.78
N HIS A 70 -12.60 2.78 4.47
CA HIS A 70 -12.20 1.46 3.97
C HIS A 70 -10.77 1.12 4.40
N VAL A 71 -9.85 2.08 4.33
CA VAL A 71 -8.48 1.91 4.84
C VAL A 71 -8.48 1.62 6.34
N SER A 72 -9.22 2.39 7.14
CA SER A 72 -9.39 2.16 8.57
C SER A 72 -9.91 0.77 8.90
N GLN A 73 -10.88 0.26 8.13
CA GLN A 73 -11.39 -1.11 8.28
C GLN A 73 -10.29 -2.16 8.01
N ILE A 74 -9.50 -1.99 6.94
CA ILE A 74 -8.41 -2.92 6.60
C ILE A 74 -7.34 -2.93 7.69
N VAL A 75 -6.95 -1.76 8.21
CA VAL A 75 -5.94 -1.65 9.27
C VAL A 75 -6.42 -2.32 10.56
N ARG A 76 -7.67 -2.10 10.95
CA ARG A 76 -8.27 -2.77 12.13
C ARG A 76 -8.32 -4.28 11.96
N ALA A 77 -8.77 -4.76 10.81
CA ALA A 77 -8.79 -6.20 10.55
C ALA A 77 -7.38 -6.79 10.54
N ALA A 78 -6.38 -6.10 10.00
CA ALA A 78 -4.98 -6.54 10.05
C ALA A 78 -4.50 -6.68 11.50
N TYR A 79 -4.83 -5.72 12.36
CA TYR A 79 -4.53 -5.75 13.80
C TYR A 79 -5.18 -6.96 14.49
N GLU A 80 -6.49 -7.16 14.31
CA GLU A 80 -7.25 -8.28 14.88
C GLU A 80 -6.70 -9.64 14.42
N ASN A 81 -6.30 -9.75 13.16
CA ASN A 81 -5.76 -10.96 12.57
C ASN A 81 -4.24 -11.12 12.78
N LYS A 82 -3.58 -10.17 13.46
CA LYS A 82 -2.12 -10.15 13.68
C LYS A 82 -1.31 -10.26 12.38
N VAL A 83 -1.79 -9.62 11.33
CA VAL A 83 -1.17 -9.57 10.01
C VAL A 83 -0.53 -8.21 9.79
N ASN A 84 0.64 -8.20 9.14
CA ASN A 84 1.30 -6.94 8.79
C ASN A 84 0.54 -6.26 7.66
N VAL A 85 0.38 -4.95 7.75
CA VAL A 85 -0.27 -4.12 6.74
C VAL A 85 0.75 -3.21 6.09
N VAL A 86 0.68 -3.07 4.77
CA VAL A 86 1.48 -2.12 4.00
C VAL A 86 0.62 -1.39 2.99
N ALA A 87 0.96 -0.13 2.73
CA ALA A 87 0.36 0.64 1.64
C ALA A 87 1.19 0.46 0.36
N ARG A 88 0.50 0.33 -0.77
CA ARG A 88 1.07 0.27 -2.11
C ARG A 88 0.48 1.39 -2.96
N SER A 89 1.31 2.39 -3.27
CA SER A 89 0.95 3.43 -4.24
C SER A 89 1.47 3.04 -5.64
N GLY A 90 2.69 3.45 -5.98
CA GLY A 90 3.31 3.21 -7.29
C GLY A 90 3.80 1.79 -7.54
N GLY A 91 3.95 0.98 -6.49
CA GLY A 91 4.62 -0.33 -6.57
C GLY A 91 6.12 -0.27 -6.89
N HIS A 92 6.71 0.93 -6.99
CA HIS A 92 8.06 1.16 -7.51
C HIS A 92 9.20 0.96 -6.50
N SER A 93 8.91 0.33 -5.36
CA SER A 93 9.91 0.01 -4.33
C SER A 93 10.91 -1.01 -4.88
N TYR A 94 12.20 -0.71 -4.79
CA TYR A 94 13.27 -1.59 -5.27
C TYR A 94 13.40 -2.90 -4.48
N VAL A 95 12.90 -2.95 -3.25
CA VAL A 95 12.83 -4.15 -2.41
C VAL A 95 11.40 -4.70 -2.26
N ALA A 96 10.47 -4.28 -3.13
CA ALA A 96 9.06 -4.65 -3.06
C ALA A 96 8.39 -4.46 -1.67
N ALA A 97 8.76 -3.40 -0.94
CA ALA A 97 8.17 -3.05 0.36
C ALA A 97 6.66 -2.81 0.29
N GLY A 98 6.15 -2.31 -0.85
CA GLY A 98 4.71 -2.18 -1.10
C GLY A 98 3.95 -3.52 -1.16
N LEU A 99 4.65 -4.66 -1.20
CA LEU A 99 4.08 -6.00 -1.07
C LEU A 99 4.32 -6.61 0.33
N GLY A 100 4.94 -5.86 1.23
CA GLY A 100 5.22 -6.26 2.61
C GLY A 100 6.68 -6.53 2.89
N GLY A 101 7.52 -6.67 1.85
CA GLY A 101 8.90 -7.15 2.01
C GLY A 101 9.00 -8.61 2.53
N LYS A 102 7.86 -9.27 2.68
CA LYS A 102 7.68 -10.65 3.14
C LYS A 102 6.28 -11.15 2.75
N ASN A 103 6.11 -12.47 2.76
CA ASN A 103 4.83 -13.11 2.46
C ASN A 103 3.76 -12.80 3.51
N SER A 104 2.51 -13.02 3.11
CA SER A 104 1.33 -13.01 3.96
C SER A 104 0.98 -11.65 4.59
N SER A 105 1.40 -10.54 3.98
CA SER A 105 0.97 -9.19 4.38
C SER A 105 -0.39 -8.81 3.77
N TYR A 106 -1.13 -7.90 4.40
CA TYR A 106 -2.24 -7.19 3.76
C TYR A 106 -1.68 -6.01 2.99
N VAL A 107 -1.97 -5.94 1.69
CA VAL A 107 -1.57 -4.82 0.86
C VAL A 107 -2.78 -3.92 0.64
N ILE A 108 -2.64 -2.65 1.01
CA ILE A 108 -3.61 -1.59 0.72
C ILE A 108 -3.13 -0.89 -0.54
N ASP A 109 -3.68 -1.24 -1.70
CA ASP A 109 -3.35 -0.57 -2.94
C ASP A 109 -4.18 0.71 -3.08
N THR A 110 -3.50 1.85 -3.11
CA THR A 110 -4.11 3.17 -3.07
C THR A 110 -4.53 3.66 -4.46
N GLN A 111 -4.53 2.81 -5.49
CA GLN A 111 -4.81 3.23 -6.86
C GLN A 111 -6.14 3.94 -7.10
N ASN A 112 -7.14 3.83 -6.22
CA ASN A 112 -8.38 4.57 -6.36
C ASN A 112 -8.31 6.00 -5.79
N PHE A 113 -7.29 6.33 -4.99
CA PHE A 113 -7.04 7.67 -4.47
C PHE A 113 -6.17 8.49 -5.44
N ARG A 114 -6.70 8.76 -6.64
CA ARG A 114 -5.97 9.49 -7.71
C ARG A 114 -6.44 10.91 -7.95
N SER A 115 -7.37 11.42 -7.13
CA SER A 115 -7.88 12.78 -7.27
C SER A 115 -6.75 13.80 -7.12
N ILE A 116 -6.73 14.80 -7.99
CA ILE A 116 -5.81 15.93 -7.94
C ILE A 116 -6.65 17.19 -8.16
N THR A 117 -6.71 18.04 -7.14
CA THR A 117 -7.41 19.33 -7.22
C THR A 117 -6.46 20.45 -6.81
N TYR A 118 -6.60 21.60 -7.44
CA TYR A 118 -5.82 22.80 -7.14
C TYR A 118 -6.77 23.95 -6.81
N ASP A 119 -6.56 24.60 -5.67
CA ASP A 119 -7.29 25.80 -5.28
C ASP A 119 -6.43 27.04 -5.61
N PRO A 120 -6.86 27.90 -6.56
CA PRO A 120 -6.11 29.11 -6.91
C PRO A 120 -6.12 30.17 -5.81
N THR A 121 -7.07 30.10 -4.86
CA THR A 121 -7.21 31.08 -3.77
C THR A 121 -6.14 30.85 -2.71
N SER A 122 -6.05 29.62 -2.20
CA SER A 122 -5.03 29.23 -1.23
C SER A 122 -3.69 28.87 -1.87
N GLN A 123 -3.66 28.67 -3.18
CA GLN A 123 -2.52 28.15 -3.95
C GLN A 123 -2.05 26.77 -3.47
N THR A 124 -2.98 25.94 -2.98
CA THR A 124 -2.68 24.58 -2.50
C THR A 124 -3.25 23.53 -3.43
N ALA A 125 -2.57 22.40 -3.55
CA ALA A 125 -3.09 21.21 -4.22
C ALA A 125 -3.44 20.11 -3.21
N ILE A 126 -4.57 19.44 -3.42
CA ILE A 126 -4.93 18.21 -2.72
C ILE A 126 -4.65 17.06 -3.68
N ILE A 127 -3.73 16.18 -3.29
CA ILE A 127 -3.22 15.09 -4.14
C ILE A 127 -3.47 13.77 -3.42
N GLY A 128 -4.29 12.92 -4.03
CA GLY A 128 -4.50 11.56 -3.54
C GLY A 128 -3.22 10.73 -3.66
N VAL A 129 -2.95 9.91 -2.65
CA VAL A 129 -1.68 9.16 -2.57
C VAL A 129 -1.50 8.06 -3.61
N GLY A 130 -2.56 7.67 -4.31
CA GLY A 130 -2.52 6.78 -5.46
C GLY A 130 -2.08 7.44 -6.76
N ALA A 131 -2.10 8.78 -6.82
CA ALA A 131 -1.71 9.53 -8.01
C ALA A 131 -0.27 9.21 -8.44
N ARG A 132 -0.01 9.26 -9.74
CA ARG A 132 1.34 9.09 -10.31
C ARG A 132 1.96 10.45 -10.55
N LEU A 133 3.31 10.53 -10.47
CA LEU A 133 4.02 11.80 -10.69
C LEU A 133 3.65 12.45 -12.02
N GLY A 134 3.52 11.65 -13.09
CA GLY A 134 3.13 12.15 -14.40
C GLY A 134 1.74 12.80 -14.43
N ASP A 135 0.78 12.24 -13.68
CA ASP A 135 -0.59 12.78 -13.62
C ASP A 135 -0.63 14.09 -12.82
N ILE A 136 0.09 14.14 -11.70
CA ILE A 136 0.23 15.31 -10.84
C ILE A 136 0.79 16.50 -11.62
N ILE A 137 1.91 16.30 -12.30
CA ILE A 137 2.59 17.38 -13.03
C ILE A 137 1.70 17.89 -14.16
N LYS A 138 1.00 17.00 -14.87
CA LYS A 138 0.05 17.42 -15.93
C LYS A 138 -1.07 18.30 -15.36
N ALA A 139 -1.68 17.89 -14.25
CA ALA A 139 -2.76 18.63 -13.61
C ALA A 139 -2.31 20.00 -13.05
N LEU A 140 -1.14 20.05 -12.42
CA LEU A 140 -0.59 21.31 -11.92
C LEU A 140 -0.17 22.26 -13.04
N ASN A 141 0.43 21.73 -14.11
CA ASN A 141 0.89 22.53 -15.24
C ASN A 141 -0.28 23.20 -16.00
N GLN A 142 -1.47 22.59 -16.01
CA GLN A 142 -2.70 23.24 -16.53
C GLN A 142 -3.05 24.54 -15.80
N ASN A 143 -2.58 24.69 -14.55
CA ASN A 143 -2.76 25.88 -13.71
C ASN A 143 -1.48 26.75 -13.65
N GLY A 144 -0.48 26.46 -14.48
CA GLY A 144 0.82 27.14 -14.44
C GLY A 144 1.54 26.95 -13.10
N ARG A 145 1.39 25.78 -12.46
CA ARG A 145 2.03 25.42 -11.20
C ARG A 145 2.92 24.19 -11.36
N ALA A 146 3.91 24.07 -10.48
CA ALA A 146 4.82 22.95 -10.39
C ALA A 146 5.25 22.75 -8.92
N LEU A 147 5.80 21.58 -8.61
CA LEU A 147 6.36 21.25 -7.29
C LEU A 147 7.64 20.41 -7.47
N PRO A 148 8.53 20.28 -6.47
CA PRO A 148 9.65 19.36 -6.52
C PRO A 148 9.20 17.89 -6.52
N HIS A 149 9.75 17.07 -7.41
CA HIS A 149 9.43 15.64 -7.50
C HIS A 149 10.52 14.88 -8.28
N GLY A 150 10.45 13.56 -8.27
CA GLY A 150 11.33 12.66 -9.03
C GLY A 150 11.01 12.59 -10.51
N THR A 151 11.90 11.99 -11.29
CA THR A 151 11.87 12.07 -12.76
C THR A 151 10.92 11.05 -13.42
N CYS A 152 10.57 9.97 -12.74
CA CYS A 152 9.83 8.85 -13.32
C CYS A 152 8.32 9.05 -13.22
N ALA A 153 7.65 9.25 -14.36
CA ALA A 153 6.21 9.51 -14.44
C ALA A 153 5.32 8.43 -13.79
N TYR A 154 5.76 7.17 -13.78
CA TYR A 154 5.00 6.03 -13.23
C TYR A 154 5.18 5.83 -11.72
N VAL A 155 6.10 6.54 -11.08
CA VAL A 155 6.27 6.48 -9.63
C VAL A 155 5.01 7.04 -8.96
N GLY A 156 4.55 6.36 -7.91
CA GLY A 156 3.38 6.79 -7.15
C GLY A 156 3.73 7.81 -6.09
N TRP A 157 2.87 8.81 -5.92
CA TRP A 157 3.04 9.95 -5.02
C TRP A 157 3.28 9.51 -3.58
N GLY A 158 2.41 8.68 -3.02
CA GLY A 158 2.46 8.31 -1.60
C GLY A 158 3.80 7.70 -1.18
N GLY A 159 4.36 6.80 -1.99
CA GLY A 159 5.68 6.21 -1.70
C GLY A 159 6.84 7.17 -1.99
N HIS A 160 6.67 8.15 -2.87
CA HIS A 160 7.73 9.09 -3.21
C HIS A 160 7.91 10.16 -2.12
N ILE A 161 6.81 10.74 -1.64
CA ILE A 161 6.84 11.77 -0.60
C ILE A 161 7.18 11.19 0.78
N ALA A 162 6.77 9.96 1.07
CA ALA A 162 7.05 9.32 2.37
C ALA A 162 8.55 9.12 2.63
N PHE A 163 9.40 9.25 1.61
CA PHE A 163 10.85 9.07 1.73
C PHE A 163 11.63 10.23 1.06
N GLY A 164 11.04 11.43 1.03
CA GLY A 164 11.68 12.64 0.52
C GLY A 164 11.25 12.99 -0.90
N GLY A 165 11.92 12.39 -1.90
CA GLY A 165 11.62 12.61 -3.32
C GLY A 165 12.51 13.65 -3.99
N TYR A 166 13.49 13.17 -4.75
CA TYR A 166 14.53 13.98 -5.39
C TYR A 166 14.40 13.99 -6.92
N GLY A 167 14.57 15.16 -7.54
CA GLY A 167 14.64 15.30 -9.00
C GLY A 167 15.24 16.63 -9.47
N PHE A 168 14.91 17.03 -10.71
CA PHE A 168 15.57 18.16 -11.39
C PHE A 168 15.43 19.50 -10.67
N THR A 169 14.28 19.73 -10.03
CA THR A 169 13.95 20.99 -9.37
C THR A 169 14.40 21.02 -7.90
N THR A 170 14.92 19.90 -7.37
CA THR A 170 15.21 19.77 -5.94
C THR A 170 16.28 20.74 -5.45
N ARG A 171 17.28 21.07 -6.26
CA ARG A 171 18.29 22.07 -5.90
C ARG A 171 17.70 23.45 -5.60
N LEU A 172 16.59 23.80 -6.24
CA LEU A 172 15.97 25.12 -6.10
C LEU A 172 14.79 25.10 -5.12
N TRP A 173 14.02 24.02 -5.07
CA TRP A 173 12.75 23.97 -4.34
C TRP A 173 12.71 22.97 -3.19
N GLY A 174 13.78 22.22 -2.93
CA GLY A 174 13.80 21.16 -1.91
C GLY A 174 13.28 19.82 -2.41
N LEU A 175 13.14 18.86 -1.51
CA LEU A 175 12.56 17.55 -1.80
C LEU A 175 11.04 17.66 -2.02
N ALA A 176 10.44 16.60 -2.58
CA ALA A 176 8.98 16.55 -2.75
C ALA A 176 8.25 16.67 -1.40
N VAL A 177 8.77 16.01 -0.36
CA VAL A 177 8.21 16.06 1.00
C VAL A 177 8.19 17.48 1.57
N ASP A 178 9.19 18.31 1.26
CA ASP A 178 9.29 19.70 1.74
C ASP A 178 8.13 20.58 1.24
N SER A 179 7.42 20.15 0.20
CA SER A 179 6.22 20.82 -0.33
C SER A 179 4.91 20.41 0.35
N VAL A 180 4.94 19.39 1.22
CA VAL A 180 3.75 18.89 1.92
C VAL A 180 3.43 19.81 3.09
N ILE A 181 2.18 20.27 3.17
CA ILE A 181 1.70 21.16 4.24
C ILE A 181 0.74 20.47 5.22
N GLY A 182 0.26 19.28 4.88
CA GLY A 182 -0.56 18.45 5.75
C GLY A 182 -1.05 17.19 5.07
N VAL A 183 -1.41 16.20 5.88
CA VAL A 183 -1.81 14.85 5.44
C VAL A 183 -2.97 14.34 6.30
N ASP A 184 -3.84 13.53 5.71
CA ASP A 184 -4.80 12.73 6.46
C ASP A 184 -4.27 11.30 6.56
N ALA A 185 -4.21 10.76 7.77
CA ALA A 185 -3.53 9.51 8.06
C ALA A 185 -4.47 8.53 8.75
N VAL A 186 -4.32 7.24 8.46
CA VAL A 186 -4.93 6.16 9.24
C VAL A 186 -3.86 5.57 10.16
N LEU A 187 -4.10 5.67 11.46
CA LEU A 187 -3.20 5.15 12.50
C LEU A 187 -3.36 3.64 12.67
N ALA A 188 -2.41 3.01 13.38
CA ALA A 188 -2.38 1.56 13.60
C ALA A 188 -3.64 0.97 14.27
N ASN A 189 -4.34 1.79 15.06
CA ASN A 189 -5.61 1.41 15.70
C ASN A 189 -6.84 1.67 14.79
N GLY A 190 -6.63 2.16 13.57
CA GLY A 190 -7.67 2.54 12.62
C GLY A 190 -8.23 3.95 12.78
N THR A 191 -7.75 4.75 13.74
CA THR A 191 -8.17 6.15 13.88
C THR A 191 -7.72 6.97 12.67
N VAL A 192 -8.62 7.78 12.13
CA VAL A 192 -8.31 8.79 11.11
C VAL A 192 -7.84 10.06 11.80
N ALA A 193 -6.69 10.59 11.40
CA ALA A 193 -6.10 11.79 11.97
C ALA A 193 -5.55 12.73 10.88
N ARG A 194 -5.87 14.01 10.99
CA ARG A 194 -5.25 15.09 10.21
C ARG A 194 -3.92 15.47 10.86
N ALA A 195 -2.85 15.59 10.09
CA ALA A 195 -1.55 16.05 10.57
C ALA A 195 -1.03 17.23 9.73
N SER A 196 -0.59 18.29 10.38
CA SER A 196 0.07 19.46 9.81
C SER A 196 0.99 20.09 10.87
N LYS A 197 1.64 21.21 10.55
CA LYS A 197 2.45 21.96 11.53
C LYS A 197 1.62 22.45 12.73
N ASP A 198 0.32 22.68 12.54
CA ASP A 198 -0.57 23.23 13.56
C ASP A 198 -1.48 22.17 14.22
N VAL A 199 -1.60 20.99 13.61
CA VAL A 199 -2.49 19.91 14.06
C VAL A 199 -1.71 18.60 14.11
N ASN A 200 -1.61 17.95 15.27
CA ASN A 200 -0.81 16.73 15.46
C ASN A 200 0.64 16.90 14.93
N ALA A 201 1.31 17.97 15.35
CA ALA A 201 2.63 18.37 14.82
C ALA A 201 3.71 17.28 14.94
N ASP A 202 3.72 16.49 16.03
CA ASP A 202 4.65 15.38 16.21
C ASP A 202 4.43 14.27 15.15
N LEU A 203 3.16 13.96 14.86
CA LEU A 203 2.80 13.03 13.79
C LEU A 203 3.24 13.61 12.45
N PHE A 204 2.96 14.89 12.18
CA PHE A 204 3.38 15.53 10.94
C PHE A 204 4.90 15.50 10.75
N TRP A 205 5.68 15.85 11.79
CA TRP A 205 7.14 15.82 11.75
C TRP A 205 7.70 14.42 11.48
N SER A 206 7.07 13.38 12.04
CA SER A 206 7.46 11.99 11.77
C SER A 206 7.23 11.57 10.30
N LEU A 207 6.26 12.18 9.63
CA LEU A 207 5.94 11.92 8.21
C LEU A 207 6.77 12.80 7.27
N ASP A 208 7.08 14.03 7.69
CA ASP A 208 7.83 15.04 6.94
C ASP A 208 9.34 14.71 6.85
N SER A 209 9.90 14.06 7.88
CA SER A 209 11.32 13.70 7.93
C SER A 209 11.70 12.47 7.08
N GLY A 210 10.72 11.71 6.59
CA GLY A 210 10.95 10.52 5.75
C GLY A 210 11.71 9.38 6.42
N VAL A 211 11.86 9.39 7.75
CA VAL A 211 12.59 8.37 8.51
C VAL A 211 11.69 7.65 9.53
N PRO A 212 11.55 6.32 9.44
CA PRO A 212 11.01 5.51 10.52
C PRO A 212 12.09 5.29 11.57
N PHE A 213 12.45 6.32 12.35
CA PHE A 213 13.24 6.12 13.56
C PHE A 213 12.35 6.36 14.80
N PRO A 214 12.41 5.45 15.80
CA PRO A 214 11.68 5.66 17.03
C PRO A 214 12.23 6.91 17.71
N CYS A 215 11.35 7.88 17.94
CA CYS A 215 11.58 8.89 18.96
C CYS A 215 11.91 8.16 20.28
N PRO A 216 12.95 8.54 21.04
CA PRO A 216 13.34 7.84 22.27
C PRO A 216 12.25 7.77 23.34
N SER A 217 11.18 8.57 23.19
CA SER A 217 10.03 8.61 24.09
C SER A 217 8.80 7.83 23.58
N PHE A 218 8.85 7.16 22.42
CA PHE A 218 7.71 6.44 21.85
C PHE A 218 7.90 4.92 21.87
N HIS A 219 6.95 4.21 22.47
CA HIS A 219 7.04 2.78 22.77
C HIS A 219 6.91 1.91 21.49
N PRO A 220 7.63 0.78 21.35
CA PRO A 220 7.80 0.04 20.08
C PRO A 220 6.55 -0.67 19.53
N SER A 221 5.39 -0.57 20.18
CA SER A 221 4.20 -1.36 19.84
C SER A 221 3.22 -0.66 18.88
N SER A 222 3.55 0.50 18.32
CA SER A 222 2.58 1.39 17.65
C SER A 222 2.86 1.75 16.18
N LEU A 223 3.86 1.15 15.52
CA LEU A 223 4.22 1.53 14.14
C LEU A 223 3.65 0.56 13.10
N SER A 224 2.59 1.00 12.42
CA SER A 224 2.20 0.50 11.10
C SER A 224 2.26 1.66 10.10
N PHE A 225 2.81 1.38 8.92
CA PHE A 225 3.06 2.32 7.83
C PHE A 225 1.93 3.33 7.60
N THR A 226 2.26 4.61 7.72
CA THR A 226 1.35 5.71 7.41
C THR A 226 1.57 6.14 5.96
N ALA A 227 0.61 5.85 5.09
CA ALA A 227 0.43 6.63 3.87
C ALA A 227 -0.62 7.70 4.20
N GLY A 228 -0.40 8.94 3.74
CA GLY A 228 -1.49 9.92 3.71
C GLY A 228 -2.65 9.37 2.86
N PHE A 229 -3.89 9.80 3.04
CA PHE A 229 -5.06 9.40 2.25
C PHE A 229 -5.84 10.62 1.80
#